data_AF-A0A2E6ZXY3-F1
#
_entry.id   AF-A0A2E6ZXY3-F1
#
_cell.length_a   1.000
_cell.length_b   1.000
_cell.length_c   1.000
_cell.angle_alpha   90.00
_cell.angle_beta   90.00
_cell.angle_gamma   90.00
#
_symmetry.space_group_name_H-M   'P 1'
#
loop_
_entity.id
_entity.type
_entity.pdbx_description
1 polymer ?
#
loop_
_entity_poly.entity_id
_entity_poly.type
_entity_poly.pdbx_seq_one_letter_code
_entity_poly.pdbx_strand_id
1 'polypeptide(L)'
;MGNAAYGRIAVGLCTLCVWLCSASARAQSAVPAAGTPLSYRQEPAILFASQTDHIEVSVEVLGDIAAVTFRRNVPTLSGGFTTERWARQTTRSIDGRLVSVFGASYESEILADLMVYPHGNDFPQVPLGRLVVPGREDEPSIVWLRVAPSNLPESPVRRLGPEVQYASHVVNLVVPGFGDTRVLEGLETFAVEHAAAVFYQHFSDAYETLAFVPVVSPFLEEDGLHVNVWNDITGIGMGQFDRRADFGSGLLRSIQVYPSGFFGHQATLLHQLGHQWGDESVLGRIAGVTLAGRDPERHTPLIDGGATLLGAVLPGTRAVEFLGGIPQIVRADGPLSYHPLQQYRMGLLEVDAVPDVRVFAEQSQFGENVSAPAVGTAVKGSWQTVGANDLLASLGTRDGPVFESWRQAFVVVSGQLVSQREMDYFNFYARRAGTASGTRSLDGFGSFAEATGGAMRIATAVLPLTDVPQMPVGDAADVPFGTRDWRGLVFDRPFPSVLDAGSTVALTGSLDQDTLPGSYRFLILRLGRYGEPTSDALTVQTTI
;
A
#
# COMPACT_ATOMS: atom_id res chain seq x y z
N MET A 1 -46.27 -39.96 20.95
CA MET A 1 -45.69 -38.64 20.62
C MET A 1 -45.56 -37.92 21.96
N GLY A 2 -44.51 -38.15 22.75
CA GLY A 2 -43.11 -37.70 22.62
C GLY A 2 -42.85 -36.70 23.76
N ASN A 3 -42.52 -37.14 24.99
CA ASN A 3 -41.19 -37.37 25.60
C ASN A 3 -40.21 -36.20 25.35
N ALA A 4 -39.76 -35.37 26.30
CA ALA A 4 -39.13 -35.54 27.63
C ALA A 4 -37.59 -35.69 27.61
N ALA A 5 -36.93 -34.65 28.14
CA ALA A 5 -35.75 -34.60 29.01
C ALA A 5 -34.34 -35.09 28.56
N TYR A 6 -33.34 -34.53 29.26
CA TYR A 6 -31.87 -34.71 29.27
C TYR A 6 -31.08 -33.86 28.26
N GLY A 7 -29.94 -33.23 28.61
CA GLY A 7 -29.16 -33.21 29.85
C GLY A 7 -27.96 -32.27 29.69
N ARG A 8 -27.51 -31.69 30.80
CA ARG A 8 -26.33 -30.82 30.92
C ARG A 8 -25.04 -31.58 30.58
N ILE A 9 -24.11 -30.91 29.90
CA ILE A 9 -22.67 -31.09 30.14
C ILE A 9 -22.08 -29.70 30.37
N ALA A 10 -21.67 -29.46 31.62
CA ALA A 10 -20.68 -28.48 31.95
C ALA A 10 -19.31 -29.13 31.74
N VAL A 11 -18.46 -28.50 30.93
CA VAL A 11 -17.01 -28.59 31.09
C VAL A 11 -16.54 -27.16 31.23
N GLY A 12 -16.30 -26.76 32.47
CA GLY A 12 -15.46 -25.62 32.75
C GLY A 12 -14.01 -26.00 32.41
N LEU A 13 -13.34 -25.12 31.69
CA LEU A 13 -11.93 -24.90 31.90
C LEU A 13 -11.71 -23.39 31.84
N CYS A 14 -11.36 -22.83 33.00
CA CYS A 14 -10.65 -21.60 33.11
C CYS A 14 -9.48 -21.59 32.14
N THR A 15 -9.37 -20.55 31.33
CA THR A 15 -8.06 -20.05 30.91
C THR A 15 -8.11 -18.53 31.02
N LEU A 16 -8.08 -18.10 32.28
CA LEU A 16 -7.51 -16.81 32.65
C LEU A 16 -5.99 -16.91 32.34
N CYS A 17 -5.42 -15.82 31.83
CA CYS A 17 -3.99 -15.59 31.59
C CYS A 17 -3.34 -16.31 30.40
N VAL A 18 -3.49 -15.75 29.19
CA VAL A 18 -2.38 -15.46 28.26
C VAL A 18 -2.82 -14.22 27.45
N TRP A 19 -1.88 -13.37 27.03
CA TRP A 19 -2.05 -12.12 26.26
C TRP A 19 -1.99 -10.82 27.08
N LEU A 20 -0.89 -10.69 27.81
CA LEU A 20 -0.22 -9.41 28.05
C LEU A 20 1.26 -9.66 27.72
N CYS A 21 1.58 -9.51 26.44
CA CYS A 21 2.92 -9.33 25.85
C CYS A 21 2.73 -9.30 24.32
N SER A 22 2.13 -8.23 23.77
CA SER A 22 2.29 -7.88 22.35
C SER A 22 3.68 -7.27 22.16
N ALA A 23 4.69 -8.11 22.35
CA ALA A 23 6.04 -7.90 21.86
C ALA A 23 6.25 -8.98 20.82
N SER A 24 5.83 -8.72 19.58
CA SER A 24 6.40 -9.35 18.37
C SER A 24 6.80 -10.82 18.52
N ALA A 25 5.93 -11.67 19.09
CA ALA A 25 5.96 -13.07 18.76
C ALA A 25 5.50 -13.07 17.31
N ARG A 26 6.39 -13.45 16.37
CA ARG A 26 5.91 -14.06 15.13
C ARG A 26 4.97 -15.16 15.62
N ALA A 27 3.66 -14.90 15.66
CA ALA A 27 2.73 -16.01 15.57
C ALA A 27 3.23 -16.72 14.32
N GLN A 28 3.80 -17.92 14.48
CA GLN A 28 4.21 -18.71 13.34
C GLN A 28 2.97 -18.79 12.47
N SER A 29 2.95 -18.00 11.40
CA SER A 29 1.87 -18.07 10.45
C SER A 29 1.89 -19.51 9.99
N ALA A 30 0.71 -20.13 9.96
CA ALA A 30 0.60 -21.52 9.56
C ALA A 30 1.37 -21.72 8.24
N VAL A 31 2.14 -22.80 8.18
CA VAL A 31 2.83 -23.19 6.96
C VAL A 31 1.80 -23.20 5.83
N PRO A 32 2.00 -22.47 4.72
CA PRO A 32 0.92 -22.29 3.74
C PRO A 32 0.51 -23.62 3.13
N ALA A 33 -0.79 -23.80 2.90
CA ALA A 33 -1.32 -25.02 2.29
C ALA A 33 -0.95 -25.13 0.80
N ALA A 34 -1.02 -26.33 0.23
CA ALA A 34 -0.97 -26.49 -1.23
C ALA A 34 -2.13 -25.72 -1.89
N GLY A 35 -1.89 -25.19 -3.08
CA GLY A 35 -2.80 -24.29 -3.78
C GLY A 35 -2.68 -22.82 -3.36
N THR A 36 -1.74 -22.46 -2.49
CA THR A 36 -1.54 -21.06 -2.09
C THR A 36 -0.76 -20.29 -3.17
N PRO A 37 -1.31 -19.18 -3.72
CA PRO A 37 -0.56 -18.28 -4.60
C PRO A 37 0.62 -17.67 -3.84
N LEU A 38 1.81 -17.74 -4.44
CA LEU A 38 3.03 -17.21 -3.82
C LEU A 38 3.38 -15.88 -4.44
N SER A 39 3.71 -15.85 -5.72
CA SER A 39 4.26 -14.66 -6.33
C SER A 39 3.93 -14.59 -7.81
N TYR A 40 4.21 -13.44 -8.40
CA TYR A 40 4.14 -13.26 -9.84
C TYR A 40 5.20 -12.27 -10.33
N ARG A 41 5.49 -12.37 -11.62
CA ARG A 41 6.42 -11.52 -12.33
C ARG A 41 5.82 -11.14 -13.67
N GLN A 42 6.12 -9.94 -14.13
CA GLN A 42 5.87 -9.48 -15.49
C GLN A 42 7.18 -9.24 -16.23
N GLU A 43 7.16 -9.37 -17.55
CA GLU A 43 8.18 -8.84 -18.46
C GLU A 43 7.48 -8.13 -19.65
N PRO A 44 7.89 -6.91 -20.05
CA PRO A 44 8.89 -6.07 -19.40
C PRO A 44 8.53 -5.70 -17.95
N ALA A 45 9.54 -5.62 -17.09
CA ALA A 45 9.37 -5.35 -15.66
C ALA A 45 8.59 -4.06 -15.33
N ILE A 46 8.63 -3.08 -16.24
CA ILE A 46 7.93 -1.79 -16.21
C ILE A 46 7.32 -1.53 -17.60
N LEU A 47 6.02 -1.23 -17.64
CA LEU A 47 5.30 -0.90 -18.86
C LEU A 47 5.06 0.61 -18.98
N PHE A 48 4.86 1.09 -20.20
CA PHE A 48 4.38 2.45 -20.48
C PHE A 48 3.04 2.37 -21.19
N ALA A 49 2.19 3.39 -21.10
CA ALA A 49 0.91 3.40 -21.81
C ALA A 49 1.06 3.22 -23.34
N SER A 50 2.21 3.57 -23.91
CA SER A 50 2.58 3.36 -25.30
C SER A 50 3.41 2.07 -25.54
N GLN A 51 3.31 1.08 -24.66
CA GLN A 51 4.04 -0.19 -24.81
C GLN A 51 3.66 -0.86 -26.13
N THR A 52 4.64 -1.37 -26.86
CA THR A 52 4.43 -2.12 -28.12
C THR A 52 4.87 -3.57 -28.03
N ASP A 53 5.87 -3.88 -27.19
CA ASP A 53 6.36 -5.26 -27.04
C ASP A 53 5.36 -6.12 -26.28
N HIS A 54 5.45 -7.44 -26.49
CA HIS A 54 4.67 -8.43 -25.74
C HIS A 54 4.81 -8.28 -24.23
N ILE A 55 3.72 -8.62 -23.53
CA ILE A 55 3.66 -8.65 -22.07
C ILE A 55 3.58 -10.11 -21.64
N GLU A 56 4.64 -10.58 -20.99
CA GLU A 56 4.71 -11.90 -20.39
C GLU A 56 4.42 -11.81 -18.89
N VAL A 57 3.64 -12.75 -18.38
CA VAL A 57 3.38 -12.88 -16.95
C VAL A 57 3.59 -14.32 -16.53
N SER A 58 4.30 -14.50 -15.42
CA SER A 58 4.45 -15.79 -14.75
C SER A 58 3.95 -15.72 -13.31
N VAL A 59 3.26 -16.76 -12.85
CA VAL A 59 2.75 -16.88 -11.48
C VAL A 59 3.24 -18.17 -10.84
N GLU A 60 3.54 -18.11 -9.55
CA GLU A 60 3.97 -19.24 -8.74
C GLU A 60 2.88 -19.62 -7.75
N VAL A 61 2.55 -20.92 -7.71
CA VAL A 61 1.57 -21.49 -6.78
C VAL A 61 2.19 -22.68 -6.08
N LEU A 62 2.03 -22.74 -4.76
CA LEU A 62 2.55 -23.82 -3.94
C LEU A 62 1.83 -25.14 -4.22
N GLY A 63 2.56 -26.24 -4.36
CA GLY A 63 2.04 -27.60 -4.57
C GLY A 63 2.05 -28.06 -6.04
N ASP A 64 1.68 -29.33 -6.25
CA ASP A 64 1.62 -29.98 -7.56
C ASP A 64 0.30 -29.64 -8.28
N ILE A 65 0.15 -28.38 -8.68
CA ILE A 65 -1.04 -27.89 -9.38
C ILE A 65 -0.83 -28.03 -10.90
N ALA A 66 -1.70 -28.77 -11.59
CA ALA A 66 -1.56 -29.04 -13.03
C ALA A 66 -2.03 -27.88 -13.92
N ALA A 67 -3.06 -27.15 -13.48
CA ALA A 67 -3.62 -26.01 -14.20
C ALA A 67 -4.29 -25.03 -13.23
N VAL A 68 -4.32 -23.76 -13.61
CA VAL A 68 -5.04 -22.68 -12.93
C VAL A 68 -5.99 -21.99 -13.89
N THR A 69 -6.97 -21.29 -13.34
CA THR A 69 -7.85 -20.41 -14.12
C THR A 69 -7.42 -18.97 -13.90
N PHE A 70 -7.40 -18.16 -14.96
CA PHE A 70 -7.10 -16.73 -14.87
C PHE A 70 -8.27 -15.94 -15.45
N ARG A 71 -8.85 -15.05 -14.64
CA ARG A 71 -9.89 -14.11 -15.06
C ARG A 71 -9.21 -12.80 -15.45
N ARG A 72 -8.83 -12.67 -16.73
CA ARG A 72 -8.17 -11.47 -17.25
C ARG A 72 -9.19 -10.36 -17.42
N ASN A 73 -8.90 -9.18 -16.87
CA ASN A 73 -9.75 -8.01 -17.02
C ASN A 73 -9.79 -7.59 -18.50
N VAL A 74 -11.01 -7.42 -19.00
CA VAL A 74 -11.31 -6.88 -20.33
C VAL A 74 -12.50 -5.95 -20.14
N PRO A 75 -12.25 -4.69 -19.75
CA PRO A 75 -13.31 -3.76 -19.34
C PRO A 75 -14.35 -3.47 -20.42
N THR A 76 -14.02 -3.72 -21.68
CA THR A 76 -14.90 -3.56 -22.84
C THR A 76 -15.94 -4.69 -22.96
N LEU A 77 -15.78 -5.82 -22.25
CA LEU A 77 -16.76 -6.90 -22.23
C LEU A 77 -17.86 -6.66 -21.19
N SER A 78 -19.06 -7.16 -21.46
CA SER A 78 -20.22 -7.09 -20.55
C SER A 78 -19.93 -7.65 -19.14
N GLY A 79 -19.11 -8.70 -19.05
CA GLY A 79 -18.67 -9.27 -17.77
C GLY A 79 -17.42 -8.63 -17.18
N GLY A 80 -16.78 -7.70 -17.88
CA GLY A 80 -15.53 -7.04 -17.47
C GLY A 80 -14.28 -7.93 -17.49
N PHE A 81 -14.39 -9.21 -17.84
CA PHE A 81 -13.28 -10.15 -17.92
C PHE A 81 -13.50 -11.26 -18.94
N THR A 82 -12.41 -11.90 -19.36
CA THR A 82 -12.41 -13.19 -20.04
C THR A 82 -11.76 -14.26 -19.15
N THR A 83 -12.12 -15.52 -19.36
CA THR A 83 -11.57 -16.65 -18.58
C THR A 83 -10.58 -17.43 -19.42
N GLU A 84 -9.38 -17.61 -18.88
CA GLU A 84 -8.28 -18.34 -19.48
C GLU A 84 -7.93 -19.53 -18.59
N ARG A 85 -7.43 -20.62 -19.20
CA ARG A 85 -6.88 -21.76 -18.48
C ARG A 85 -5.39 -21.84 -18.76
N TRP A 86 -4.57 -21.70 -17.73
CA TRP A 86 -3.12 -21.82 -17.86
C TRP A 86 -2.69 -23.21 -17.38
N ALA A 87 -2.03 -23.95 -18.27
CA ALA A 87 -1.38 -25.21 -17.91
C ALA A 87 -0.04 -24.91 -17.24
N ARG A 88 0.37 -25.78 -16.30
CA ARG A 88 1.69 -25.67 -15.67
C ARG A 88 2.78 -25.75 -16.74
N GLN A 89 3.69 -24.78 -16.72
CA GLN A 89 4.83 -24.73 -17.63
C GLN A 89 6.04 -25.46 -17.05
N THR A 90 6.33 -25.24 -15.77
CA THR A 90 7.45 -25.86 -15.06
C THR A 90 7.16 -26.00 -13.57
N THR A 91 8.09 -26.61 -12.83
CA THR A 91 8.08 -26.65 -11.37
C THR A 91 9.45 -26.23 -10.83
N ARG A 92 9.46 -25.77 -9.59
CA ARG A 92 10.69 -25.66 -8.77
C ARG A 92 10.45 -26.25 -7.38
N SER A 93 11.53 -26.48 -6.64
CA SER A 93 11.48 -26.98 -5.26
C SER A 93 12.09 -25.95 -4.33
N ILE A 94 11.42 -25.66 -3.22
CA ILE A 94 11.90 -24.82 -2.13
C ILE A 94 11.85 -25.69 -0.88
N ASP A 95 13.02 -26.08 -0.37
CA ASP A 95 13.16 -26.96 0.80
C ASP A 95 12.24 -28.19 0.77
N GLY A 96 12.21 -28.86 -0.40
CA GLY A 96 11.43 -30.07 -0.63
C GLY A 96 9.95 -29.84 -0.93
N ARG A 97 9.46 -28.60 -0.86
CA ARG A 97 8.10 -28.24 -1.26
C ARG A 97 8.07 -27.86 -2.74
N LEU A 98 7.21 -28.51 -3.50
CA LEU A 98 7.03 -28.24 -4.92
C LEU A 98 6.28 -26.92 -5.11
N VAL A 99 6.70 -26.12 -6.09
CA VAL A 99 6.02 -24.91 -6.57
C VAL A 99 5.76 -25.08 -8.07
N SER A 100 4.50 -24.97 -8.46
CA SER A 100 4.08 -24.94 -9.87
C SER A 100 4.20 -23.53 -10.43
N VAL A 101 4.77 -23.42 -11.63
CA VAL A 101 4.88 -22.16 -12.36
C VAL A 101 3.97 -22.19 -13.58
N PHE A 102 3.17 -21.14 -13.73
CA PHE A 102 2.27 -20.92 -14.87
C PHE A 102 2.63 -19.60 -15.53
N GLY A 103 2.28 -19.44 -16.79
CA GLY A 103 2.47 -18.17 -17.47
C GLY A 103 1.65 -18.02 -18.73
N ALA A 104 1.56 -16.76 -19.17
CA ALA A 104 0.91 -16.34 -20.39
C ALA A 104 1.72 -15.22 -21.05
N SER A 105 1.60 -15.12 -22.37
CA SER A 105 2.15 -14.03 -23.16
C SER A 105 1.01 -13.35 -23.89
N TYR A 106 1.01 -12.02 -23.88
CA TYR A 106 -0.03 -11.17 -24.43
C TYR A 106 0.56 -10.17 -25.43
N GLU A 107 -0.24 -9.81 -26.43
CA GLU A 107 0.04 -8.62 -27.25
C GLU A 107 -0.08 -7.35 -26.38
N SER A 108 0.68 -6.32 -26.71
CA SER A 108 0.70 -5.04 -25.98
C SER A 108 -0.67 -4.36 -25.90
N GLU A 109 -1.57 -4.65 -26.85
CA GLU A 109 -2.94 -4.17 -26.93
C GLU A 109 -3.74 -4.39 -25.64
N ILE A 110 -3.42 -5.44 -24.86
CA ILE A 110 -4.11 -5.66 -23.57
C ILE A 110 -3.89 -4.50 -22.60
N LEU A 111 -2.75 -3.81 -22.66
CA LEU A 111 -2.45 -2.71 -21.77
C LEU A 111 -3.35 -1.52 -22.06
N ALA A 112 -3.59 -1.22 -23.33
CA ALA A 112 -4.48 -0.16 -23.75
C ALA A 112 -5.89 -0.36 -23.16
N ASP A 113 -6.40 -1.59 -23.14
CA ASP A 113 -7.69 -1.92 -22.50
C ASP A 113 -7.71 -1.68 -20.99
N LEU A 114 -6.58 -1.89 -20.31
CA LEU A 114 -6.44 -1.68 -18.87
C LEU A 114 -6.24 -0.21 -18.49
N MET A 115 -5.86 0.68 -19.41
CA MET A 115 -5.70 2.12 -19.14
C MET A 115 -7.02 2.85 -18.84
N VAL A 116 -8.15 2.14 -18.77
CA VAL A 116 -9.40 2.66 -18.17
C VAL A 116 -9.33 2.75 -16.65
N TYR A 117 -8.49 1.93 -16.01
CA TYR A 117 -8.27 1.99 -14.57
C TYR A 117 -7.40 3.22 -14.22
N PRO A 118 -7.53 3.78 -13.01
CA PRO A 118 -6.62 4.82 -12.54
C PRO A 118 -5.16 4.37 -12.67
N HIS A 119 -4.33 5.21 -13.27
CA HIS A 119 -2.90 4.98 -13.47
C HIS A 119 -2.13 6.31 -13.44
N GLY A 120 -0.82 6.25 -13.21
CA GLY A 120 0.09 7.39 -13.27
C GLY A 120 0.93 7.57 -12.00
N ASN A 121 1.21 8.82 -11.63
CA ASN A 121 2.15 9.17 -10.55
C ASN A 121 1.74 8.68 -9.14
N ASP A 122 0.50 8.27 -8.93
CA ASP A 122 0.00 7.74 -7.64
C ASP A 122 -0.60 6.33 -7.78
N PHE A 123 -0.89 5.91 -9.01
CA PHE A 123 -1.23 4.52 -9.34
C PHE A 123 -0.19 3.96 -10.30
N PRO A 124 1.00 3.57 -9.80
CA PRO A 124 2.07 2.93 -10.58
C PRO A 124 1.71 1.54 -11.16
N GLN A 125 0.45 1.14 -11.10
CA GLN A 125 0.02 -0.19 -11.49
C GLN A 125 -1.42 -0.25 -11.96
N VAL A 126 -1.73 -1.22 -12.81
CA VAL A 126 -3.09 -1.54 -13.26
C VAL A 126 -3.40 -3.03 -13.10
N PRO A 127 -4.65 -3.42 -12.80
CA PRO A 127 -4.97 -4.83 -12.55
C PRO A 127 -5.10 -5.60 -13.85
N LEU A 128 -4.19 -6.55 -14.14
CA LEU A 128 -4.31 -7.45 -15.28
C LEU A 128 -5.51 -8.39 -15.14
N GLY A 129 -5.71 -8.94 -13.95
CA GLY A 129 -6.73 -9.93 -13.73
C GLY A 129 -6.58 -10.65 -12.40
N ARG A 130 -7.33 -11.72 -12.25
CA ARG A 130 -7.44 -12.51 -11.02
C ARG A 130 -7.05 -13.96 -11.26
N LEU A 131 -6.07 -14.44 -10.52
CA LEU A 131 -5.68 -15.84 -10.44
C LEU A 131 -6.69 -16.61 -9.58
N VAL A 132 -7.20 -17.71 -10.12
CA VAL A 132 -8.12 -18.63 -9.46
C VAL A 132 -7.46 -19.99 -9.41
N VAL A 133 -7.09 -20.42 -8.20
CA VAL A 133 -6.47 -21.73 -7.96
C VAL A 133 -7.55 -22.74 -7.59
N PRO A 134 -7.49 -23.99 -8.12
CA PRO A 134 -8.45 -25.03 -7.75
C PRO A 134 -8.55 -25.24 -6.23
N GLY A 135 -9.78 -25.22 -5.69
CA GLY A 135 -10.06 -25.35 -4.27
C GLY A 135 -9.95 -24.06 -3.46
N ARG A 136 -9.70 -22.91 -4.11
CA ARG A 136 -9.69 -21.55 -3.52
C ARG A 136 -10.43 -20.55 -4.42
N GLU A 137 -11.56 -20.97 -4.99
CA GLU A 137 -12.30 -20.18 -5.96
C GLU A 137 -12.93 -18.90 -5.39
N ASP A 138 -13.10 -18.84 -4.07
CA ASP A 138 -13.63 -17.72 -3.29
C ASP A 138 -12.58 -16.66 -2.93
N GLU A 139 -11.29 -16.98 -3.05
CA GLU A 139 -10.17 -16.10 -2.68
C GLU A 139 -9.24 -15.81 -3.87
N PRO A 140 -9.73 -15.15 -4.94
CA PRO A 140 -8.90 -14.87 -6.11
C PRO A 140 -7.82 -13.82 -5.82
N SER A 141 -6.58 -14.09 -6.25
CA SER A 141 -5.47 -13.15 -6.08
C SER A 141 -5.30 -12.24 -7.30
N ILE A 142 -5.15 -10.93 -7.09
CA ILE A 142 -5.01 -9.96 -8.18
C ILE A 142 -3.56 -9.94 -8.68
N VAL A 143 -3.38 -10.07 -9.99
CA VAL A 143 -2.11 -9.79 -10.67
C VAL A 143 -2.14 -8.35 -11.16
N TRP A 144 -1.17 -7.56 -10.73
CA TRP A 144 -1.00 -6.17 -11.15
C TRP A 144 0.11 -6.04 -12.18
N LEU A 145 -0.02 -5.09 -13.09
CA LEU A 145 1.05 -4.69 -14.00
C LEU A 145 1.62 -3.37 -13.53
N ARG A 146 2.93 -3.29 -13.30
CA ARG A 146 3.65 -2.04 -13.08
C ARG A 146 3.65 -1.21 -14.36
N VAL A 147 3.21 0.03 -14.22
CA VAL A 147 3.11 1.02 -15.29
C VAL A 147 3.80 2.31 -14.83
N ALA A 148 4.52 2.94 -15.74
CA ALA A 148 5.25 4.17 -15.52
C ALA A 148 4.74 5.31 -16.42
N PRO A 149 4.84 6.57 -15.95
CA PRO A 149 4.81 7.73 -16.82
C PRO A 149 5.90 7.64 -17.90
N SER A 150 5.60 8.08 -19.12
CA SER A 150 6.54 8.05 -20.26
C SER A 150 7.71 9.04 -20.11
N ASN A 151 7.62 9.97 -19.17
CA ASN A 151 8.61 11.00 -18.88
C ASN A 151 9.36 10.77 -17.56
N LEU A 152 9.54 9.51 -17.15
CA LEU A 152 10.39 9.19 -15.99
C LEU A 152 11.77 9.85 -16.14
N PRO A 153 12.26 10.56 -15.10
CA PRO A 153 13.59 11.13 -15.14
C PRO A 153 14.65 10.02 -15.09
N GLU A 154 15.65 10.09 -15.97
CA GLU A 154 16.83 9.24 -15.86
C GLU A 154 17.60 9.56 -14.57
N SER A 155 18.09 8.50 -13.92
CA SER A 155 18.84 8.58 -12.67
C SER A 155 20.25 8.00 -12.86
N PRO A 156 21.31 8.70 -12.42
CA PRO A 156 22.63 8.10 -12.39
C PRO A 156 22.67 6.88 -11.47
N VAL A 157 22.95 5.71 -12.03
CA VAL A 157 23.08 4.45 -11.27
C VAL A 157 24.55 4.14 -11.02
N ARG A 158 24.88 3.91 -9.76
CA ARG A 158 26.21 3.47 -9.35
C ARG A 158 26.18 2.02 -8.91
N ARG A 159 26.93 1.18 -9.62
CA ARG A 159 27.19 -0.21 -9.23
C ARG A 159 28.31 -0.27 -8.20
N LEU A 160 28.05 -0.92 -7.07
CA LEU A 160 29.04 -1.19 -6.02
C LEU A 160 29.66 -2.59 -6.15
N GLY A 161 28.93 -3.52 -6.76
CA GLY A 161 29.39 -4.88 -6.99
C GLY A 161 28.44 -5.69 -7.87
N PRO A 162 28.62 -7.02 -7.96
CA PRO A 162 27.72 -7.88 -8.72
C PRO A 162 26.30 -7.93 -8.15
N GLU A 163 26.14 -7.65 -6.86
CA GLU A 163 24.89 -7.84 -6.12
C GLU A 163 24.29 -6.52 -5.60
N VAL A 164 24.98 -5.40 -5.78
CA VAL A 164 24.54 -4.12 -5.22
C VAL A 164 24.76 -2.97 -6.21
N GLN A 165 23.72 -2.19 -6.42
CA GLN A 165 23.76 -0.89 -7.09
C GLN A 165 22.79 0.08 -6.42
N TYR A 166 22.93 1.38 -6.67
CA TYR A 166 22.02 2.38 -6.12
C TYR A 166 21.95 3.63 -7.01
N ALA A 167 20.88 4.40 -6.82
CA ALA A 167 20.70 5.76 -7.31
C ALA A 167 20.46 6.70 -6.12
N SER A 168 20.08 7.95 -6.34
CA SER A 168 19.95 8.97 -5.26
C SER A 168 18.98 8.58 -4.14
N HIS A 169 17.92 7.83 -4.45
CA HIS A 169 16.82 7.51 -3.53
C HIS A 169 16.47 6.03 -3.42
N VAL A 170 17.14 5.16 -4.20
CA VAL A 170 16.87 3.71 -4.18
C VAL A 170 18.15 2.90 -4.19
N VAL A 171 18.14 1.80 -3.46
CA VAL A 171 19.14 0.74 -3.50
C VAL A 171 18.54 -0.47 -4.18
N ASN A 172 19.31 -1.18 -5.01
CA ASN A 172 18.97 -2.52 -5.46
C ASN A 172 19.97 -3.53 -4.91
N LEU A 173 19.44 -4.54 -4.21
CA LEU A 173 20.16 -5.69 -3.69
C LEU A 173 19.72 -6.96 -4.42
N VAL A 174 20.69 -7.77 -4.83
CA VAL A 174 20.44 -9.12 -5.32
C VAL A 174 20.32 -10.05 -4.12
N VAL A 175 19.09 -10.43 -3.80
CA VAL A 175 18.76 -11.35 -2.69
C VAL A 175 17.89 -12.46 -3.25
N PRO A 176 18.50 -13.51 -3.86
CA PRO A 176 17.74 -14.63 -4.41
C PRO A 176 16.91 -15.30 -3.33
N GLY A 177 15.67 -15.66 -3.66
CA GLY A 177 14.77 -16.33 -2.72
C GLY A 177 14.24 -15.42 -1.60
N PHE A 178 14.29 -14.09 -1.73
CA PHE A 178 13.78 -13.15 -0.72
C PHE A 178 12.36 -13.49 -0.22
N GLY A 179 11.48 -13.96 -1.11
CA GLY A 179 10.11 -14.38 -0.78
C GLY A 179 9.93 -15.88 -0.54
N ASP A 180 10.99 -16.69 -0.63
CA ASP A 180 10.90 -18.16 -0.48
C ASP A 180 10.68 -18.57 0.98
N THR A 181 11.07 -17.74 1.95
CA THR A 181 10.74 -17.91 3.38
C THR A 181 9.24 -18.06 3.61
N ARG A 182 8.41 -17.50 2.72
CA ARG A 182 6.95 -17.60 2.80
C ARG A 182 6.44 -19.02 2.72
N VAL A 183 7.16 -19.86 1.98
CA VAL A 183 6.82 -21.27 1.79
C VAL A 183 7.02 -22.08 3.08
N LEU A 184 7.86 -21.60 3.99
CA LEU A 184 8.27 -22.35 5.19
C LEU A 184 7.71 -21.76 6.47
N GLU A 185 7.66 -20.44 6.55
CA GLU A 185 7.38 -19.72 7.79
C GLU A 185 6.06 -18.92 7.75
N GLY A 186 5.36 -18.91 6.61
CA GLY A 186 4.03 -18.31 6.44
C GLY A 186 3.96 -17.12 5.50
N LEU A 187 2.76 -16.68 5.10
CA LEU A 187 2.60 -15.76 3.96
C LEU A 187 3.10 -14.32 4.19
N GLU A 188 3.37 -13.94 5.43
CA GLU A 188 3.91 -12.63 5.80
C GLU A 188 5.43 -12.64 6.04
N THR A 189 6.11 -13.78 5.85
CA THR A 189 7.53 -13.90 6.19
C THR A 189 8.45 -13.67 4.99
N PHE A 190 9.46 -12.82 5.16
CA PHE A 190 10.43 -12.48 4.12
C PHE A 190 11.85 -12.62 4.68
N ALA A 191 12.85 -12.76 3.82
CA ALA A 191 14.26 -12.77 4.22
C ALA A 191 14.80 -11.35 4.58
N VAL A 192 14.03 -10.59 5.37
CA VAL A 192 14.28 -9.18 5.68
C VAL A 192 15.48 -8.98 6.58
N GLU A 193 15.73 -9.87 7.54
CA GLU A 193 16.92 -9.84 8.40
C GLU A 193 18.19 -10.00 7.55
N HIS A 194 18.18 -10.96 6.60
CA HIS A 194 19.30 -11.16 5.69
C HIS A 194 19.50 -9.98 4.74
N ALA A 195 18.43 -9.46 4.13
CA ALA A 195 18.50 -8.31 3.24
C ALA A 195 18.99 -7.04 3.95
N ALA A 196 18.59 -6.82 5.20
CA ALA A 196 19.09 -5.72 6.03
C ALA A 196 20.59 -5.88 6.34
N ALA A 197 21.03 -7.10 6.69
CA ALA A 197 22.46 -7.37 6.91
C ALA A 197 23.30 -7.10 5.65
N VAL A 198 22.79 -7.41 4.44
CA VAL A 198 23.45 -7.07 3.17
C VAL A 198 23.45 -5.56 2.94
N PHE A 199 22.34 -4.86 3.24
CA PHE A 199 22.26 -3.40 3.12
C PHE A 199 23.35 -2.70 3.95
N TYR A 200 23.48 -3.06 5.23
CA TYR A 200 24.43 -2.41 6.14
C TYR A 200 25.91 -2.72 5.86
N GLN A 201 26.22 -3.64 4.94
CA GLN A 201 27.59 -3.81 4.43
C GLN A 201 28.03 -2.66 3.51
N HIS A 202 27.08 -1.91 2.95
CA HIS A 202 27.35 -0.90 1.92
C HIS A 202 26.81 0.49 2.25
N PHE A 203 25.78 0.58 3.08
CA PHE A 203 25.08 1.82 3.40
C PHE A 203 25.10 2.09 4.91
N SER A 204 24.98 3.37 5.27
CA SER A 204 25.04 3.83 6.65
C SER A 204 23.86 3.33 7.46
N ASP A 205 24.11 2.96 8.72
CA ASP A 205 23.06 2.74 9.72
C ASP A 205 22.52 4.09 10.19
N ALA A 206 21.58 4.63 9.42
CA ALA A 206 21.05 5.98 9.58
C ALA A 206 19.56 6.08 9.18
N TYR A 207 18.85 4.94 9.14
CA TYR A 207 17.46 4.89 8.68
C TYR A 207 16.57 4.32 9.78
N GLU A 208 15.45 4.99 10.04
CA GLU A 208 14.41 4.47 10.92
C GLU A 208 13.58 3.38 10.21
N THR A 209 13.52 3.36 8.87
CA THR A 209 12.84 2.30 8.10
C THR A 209 13.65 1.81 6.91
N LEU A 210 13.69 0.48 6.71
CA LEU A 210 14.03 -0.12 5.41
C LEU A 210 12.74 -0.62 4.74
N ALA A 211 12.42 -0.08 3.57
CA ALA A 211 11.25 -0.44 2.77
C ALA A 211 11.67 -1.32 1.59
N PHE A 212 11.43 -2.61 1.68
CA PHE A 212 11.76 -3.58 0.65
C PHE A 212 10.70 -3.62 -0.45
N VAL A 213 11.14 -3.61 -1.71
CA VAL A 213 10.29 -3.65 -2.91
C VAL A 213 10.72 -4.84 -3.77
N PRO A 214 10.06 -6.00 -3.66
CA PRO A 214 10.42 -7.17 -4.45
C PRO A 214 10.12 -6.98 -5.95
N VAL A 215 11.09 -7.31 -6.82
CA VAL A 215 10.86 -7.35 -8.28
C VAL A 215 9.85 -8.43 -8.64
N VAL A 216 9.99 -9.61 -8.03
CA VAL A 216 8.99 -10.69 -8.07
C VAL A 216 7.96 -10.38 -7.00
N SER A 217 6.76 -9.95 -7.42
CA SER A 217 5.75 -9.43 -6.51
C SER A 217 5.07 -10.57 -5.75
N PRO A 218 5.09 -10.56 -4.41
CA PRO A 218 4.34 -11.53 -3.64
C PRO A 218 2.83 -11.24 -3.73
N PHE A 219 2.00 -12.28 -3.72
CA PHE A 219 0.58 -12.14 -3.41
C PHE A 219 0.44 -11.94 -1.90
N LEU A 220 0.11 -10.73 -1.47
CA LEU A 220 -0.22 -10.41 -0.10
C LEU A 220 -1.73 -10.19 0.04
N GLU A 221 -2.25 -10.38 1.25
CA GLU A 221 -3.62 -10.03 1.60
C GLU A 221 -3.83 -8.51 1.61
N GLU A 222 -2.74 -7.78 1.90
CA GLU A 222 -2.69 -6.32 1.98
C GLU A 222 -1.74 -5.70 0.95
N ASP A 223 -1.96 -4.42 0.63
CA ASP A 223 -1.14 -3.65 -0.31
C ASP A 223 0.29 -3.38 0.21
N GLY A 224 0.57 -3.70 1.47
CA GLY A 224 1.89 -3.62 2.10
C GLY A 224 1.92 -4.33 3.44
N LEU A 225 3.12 -4.56 3.95
CA LEU A 225 3.38 -5.10 5.28
C LEU A 225 4.26 -4.12 6.05
N HIS A 226 3.96 -3.91 7.33
CA HIS A 226 4.80 -3.17 8.26
C HIS A 226 5.14 -4.05 9.47
N VAL A 227 6.43 -4.10 9.80
CA VAL A 227 6.96 -4.83 10.95
C VAL A 227 7.69 -3.84 11.83
N ASN A 228 7.21 -3.65 13.06
CA ASN A 228 7.95 -2.88 14.05
C ASN A 228 9.17 -3.68 14.54
N VAL A 229 10.33 -3.03 14.55
CA VAL A 229 11.63 -3.56 14.99
C VAL A 229 11.99 -3.01 16.37
N TRP A 230 11.72 -1.73 16.61
CA TRP A 230 12.03 -1.08 17.88
C TRP A 230 10.94 -0.09 18.27
N ASN A 231 10.45 -0.24 19.50
CA ASN A 231 9.61 0.75 20.15
C ASN A 231 10.15 1.04 21.56
N ASP A 232 10.58 2.28 21.76
CA ASP A 232 10.97 2.87 23.05
C ASP A 232 9.90 3.85 23.57
N ILE A 233 8.80 4.06 22.85
CA ILE A 233 7.73 4.99 23.21
C ILE A 233 6.73 4.29 24.15
N THR A 234 6.37 4.98 25.24
CA THR A 234 5.31 4.57 26.18
C THR A 234 4.04 5.40 25.99
N GLY A 235 2.91 4.98 26.57
CA GLY A 235 1.67 5.76 26.53
C GLY A 235 0.93 5.77 25.19
N ILE A 236 1.36 4.98 24.20
CA ILE A 236 0.75 4.91 22.85
C ILE A 236 -0.06 3.63 22.59
N GLY A 237 -0.15 2.74 23.58
CA GLY A 237 -0.87 1.45 23.49
C GLY A 237 -0.04 0.27 22.99
N MET A 238 1.05 0.53 22.26
CA MET A 238 2.04 -0.48 21.86
C MET A 238 3.07 -0.72 22.96
N GLY A 239 3.44 -1.99 23.20
CA GLY A 239 4.47 -2.37 24.16
C GLY A 239 5.89 -1.93 23.74
N GLN A 240 6.81 -1.80 24.69
CA GLN A 240 8.22 -1.56 24.37
C GLN A 240 8.93 -2.88 24.02
N PHE A 241 9.78 -2.84 23.00
CA PHE A 241 10.60 -3.97 22.54
C PHE A 241 11.75 -3.46 21.69
N ASP A 242 12.83 -4.23 21.59
CA ASP A 242 14.00 -3.90 20.78
C ASP A 242 14.52 -5.15 20.07
N ARG A 243 14.41 -5.17 18.74
CA ARG A 243 14.89 -6.25 17.86
C ARG A 243 15.95 -5.76 16.88
N ARG A 244 16.53 -4.58 17.08
CA ARG A 244 17.45 -3.98 16.11
C ARG A 244 18.66 -4.86 15.79
N ALA A 245 19.14 -5.59 16.79
CA ALA A 245 20.24 -6.54 16.66
C ALA A 245 19.95 -7.65 15.63
N ASP A 246 18.70 -8.09 15.49
CA ASP A 246 18.30 -9.12 14.51
C ASP A 246 18.53 -8.64 13.06
N PHE A 247 18.54 -7.33 12.84
CA PHE A 247 18.72 -6.68 11.54
C PHE A 247 20.10 -6.05 11.35
N GLY A 248 21.00 -6.17 12.33
CA GLY A 248 22.33 -5.57 12.29
C GLY A 248 22.33 -4.03 12.38
N SER A 249 21.31 -3.43 12.98
CA SER A 249 21.18 -1.99 13.13
C SER A 249 21.21 -1.55 14.59
N GLY A 250 21.58 -0.30 14.85
CA GLY A 250 21.40 0.43 16.09
C GLY A 250 20.31 1.51 16.03
N LEU A 251 19.67 1.75 14.89
CA LEU A 251 18.67 2.82 14.72
C LEU A 251 17.32 2.37 14.15
N LEU A 252 17.28 1.21 13.48
CA LEU A 252 16.10 0.74 12.75
C LEU A 252 14.87 0.60 13.65
N ARG A 253 13.77 1.21 13.26
CA ARG A 253 12.49 1.16 13.99
C ARG A 253 11.46 0.29 13.32
N SER A 254 11.52 0.16 12.00
CA SER A 254 10.61 -0.70 11.25
C SER A 254 11.18 -1.24 9.94
N ILE A 255 10.56 -2.32 9.47
CA ILE A 255 10.70 -2.85 8.11
C ILE A 255 9.35 -2.73 7.42
N GLN A 256 9.39 -2.41 6.13
CA GLN A 256 8.20 -2.47 5.28
C GLN A 256 8.45 -3.35 4.05
N VAL A 257 7.40 -3.99 3.54
CA VAL A 257 7.44 -4.72 2.27
C VAL A 257 6.28 -4.28 1.40
N TYR A 258 6.58 -3.86 0.16
CA TYR A 258 5.58 -3.36 -0.79
C TYR A 258 5.55 -4.23 -2.06
N PRO A 259 4.49 -5.03 -2.27
CA PRO A 259 4.29 -5.74 -3.52
C PRO A 259 3.87 -4.79 -4.66
N SER A 260 3.99 -5.25 -5.91
CA SER A 260 3.14 -4.77 -7.01
C SER A 260 3.18 -3.26 -7.35
N GLY A 261 4.19 -2.52 -6.89
CA GLY A 261 4.27 -1.07 -7.09
C GLY A 261 3.63 -0.21 -5.99
N PHE A 262 2.95 -0.80 -5.00
CA PHE A 262 2.20 -0.04 -3.98
C PHE A 262 3.04 0.90 -3.10
N PHE A 263 4.37 0.79 -3.11
CA PHE A 263 5.26 1.79 -2.50
C PHE A 263 5.10 3.20 -3.10
N GLY A 264 4.59 3.32 -4.33
CA GLY A 264 4.29 4.58 -4.99
C GLY A 264 2.87 5.11 -4.77
N HIS A 265 2.01 4.36 -4.06
CA HIS A 265 0.63 4.74 -3.75
C HIS A 265 0.58 5.43 -2.37
N GLN A 266 0.18 6.70 -2.33
CA GLN A 266 0.27 7.50 -1.10
C GLN A 266 -0.59 6.92 0.03
N ALA A 267 -1.78 6.40 -0.28
CA ALA A 267 -2.64 5.82 0.74
C ALA A 267 -1.95 4.63 1.44
N THR A 268 -1.31 3.75 0.66
CA THR A 268 -0.59 2.61 1.21
C THR A 268 0.62 3.07 2.02
N LEU A 269 1.43 4.00 1.51
CA LEU A 269 2.61 4.49 2.20
C LEU A 269 2.26 5.13 3.56
N LEU A 270 1.25 6.00 3.60
CA LEU A 270 0.79 6.63 4.83
C LEU A 270 0.20 5.61 5.82
N HIS A 271 -0.57 4.64 5.33
CA HIS A 271 -1.09 3.58 6.16
C HIS A 271 0.04 2.77 6.81
N GLN A 272 0.99 2.26 6.02
CA GLN A 272 2.08 1.43 6.54
C GLN A 272 2.98 2.20 7.51
N LEU A 273 3.30 3.47 7.25
CA LEU A 273 4.06 4.30 8.20
C LEU A 273 3.31 4.55 9.50
N GLY A 274 1.98 4.63 9.44
CA GLY A 274 1.12 4.84 10.60
C GLY A 274 1.32 3.79 11.70
N HIS A 275 1.51 2.53 11.30
CA HIS A 275 1.74 1.38 12.20
C HIS A 275 2.94 1.55 13.15
N GLN A 276 3.89 2.43 12.83
CA GLN A 276 5.03 2.73 13.70
C GLN A 276 4.64 3.36 15.04
N TRP A 277 3.57 4.16 15.09
CA TRP A 277 3.16 4.89 16.30
C TRP A 277 1.94 4.29 16.99
N GLY A 278 1.62 3.04 16.67
CA GLY A 278 0.59 2.26 17.34
C GLY A 278 -0.75 2.38 16.67
N ASP A 279 -1.28 1.21 16.29
CA ASP A 279 -2.68 0.98 15.91
C ASP A 279 -3.33 -0.13 16.73
N GLU A 280 -2.64 -0.63 17.76
CA GLU A 280 -3.20 -1.52 18.79
C GLU A 280 -4.18 -0.71 19.66
N SER A 281 -5.30 -0.33 19.07
CA SER A 281 -6.25 0.62 19.58
C SER A 281 -7.06 -0.02 20.72
N VAL A 282 -6.43 -0.04 21.89
CA VAL A 282 -7.06 -0.20 23.21
C VAL A 282 -8.25 0.73 23.44
N LEU A 283 -8.54 1.65 22.50
CA LEU A 283 -9.70 2.51 22.46
C LEU A 283 -11.02 1.74 22.60
N GLY A 284 -11.14 0.56 21.97
CA GLY A 284 -12.31 -0.31 22.16
C GLY A 284 -12.51 -0.73 23.62
N ARG A 285 -11.40 -1.11 24.28
CA ARG A 285 -11.38 -1.49 25.69
C ARG A 285 -11.69 -0.31 26.60
N ILE A 286 -11.12 0.87 26.33
CA ILE A 286 -11.38 2.10 27.10
C ILE A 286 -12.86 2.48 26.99
N ALA A 287 -13.43 2.39 25.80
CA ALA A 287 -14.85 2.66 25.55
C ALA A 287 -15.79 1.51 25.96
N GLY A 288 -15.27 0.33 26.33
CA GLY A 288 -16.08 -0.84 26.65
C GLY A 288 -16.92 -1.36 25.48
N VAL A 289 -16.43 -1.25 24.25
CA VAL A 289 -17.10 -1.72 23.03
C VAL A 289 -16.47 -2.98 22.47
N THR A 290 -17.29 -3.84 21.87
CA THR A 290 -16.80 -4.99 21.10
C THR A 290 -16.35 -4.52 19.72
N LEU A 291 -15.07 -4.72 19.42
CA LEU A 291 -14.48 -4.31 18.15
C LEU A 291 -14.93 -5.23 17.00
N ALA A 292 -15.05 -4.68 15.80
CA ALA A 292 -15.36 -5.40 14.56
C ALA A 292 -14.78 -4.65 13.35
N GLY A 293 -14.79 -5.28 12.18
CA GLY A 293 -14.22 -4.73 10.95
C GLY A 293 -12.96 -5.48 10.52
N ARG A 294 -12.08 -4.80 9.79
CA ARG A 294 -10.80 -5.33 9.29
C ARG A 294 -9.73 -5.22 10.37
N ASP A 295 -9.18 -6.36 10.79
CA ASP A 295 -8.18 -6.47 11.86
C ASP A 295 -8.45 -5.54 13.05
N PRO A 296 -9.63 -5.68 13.69
CA PRO A 296 -10.10 -4.75 14.71
C PRO A 296 -9.16 -4.60 15.91
N GLU A 297 -8.37 -5.62 16.21
CA GLU A 297 -7.40 -5.58 17.31
C GLU A 297 -6.13 -4.77 16.99
N ARG A 298 -5.89 -4.51 15.70
CA ARG A 298 -4.72 -3.79 15.18
C ARG A 298 -5.06 -2.47 14.51
N HIS A 299 -6.31 -2.03 14.54
CA HIS A 299 -6.74 -0.79 13.91
C HIS A 299 -7.72 -0.01 14.78
N THR A 300 -7.87 1.29 14.50
CA THR A 300 -8.78 2.18 15.24
C THR A 300 -10.25 1.81 14.96
N PRO A 301 -11.12 1.69 15.99
CA PRO A 301 -12.55 1.42 15.79
C PRO A 301 -13.26 2.52 15.00
N LEU A 302 -14.52 2.28 14.66
CA LEU A 302 -15.44 3.32 14.21
C LEU A 302 -15.59 4.39 15.29
N ILE A 303 -15.12 5.59 14.95
CA ILE A 303 -15.17 6.79 15.78
C ILE A 303 -15.77 7.97 15.02
N ASP A 304 -16.15 9.04 15.72
CA ASP A 304 -16.46 10.32 15.09
C ASP A 304 -15.22 11.15 14.75
N GLY A 305 -15.41 12.14 13.88
CA GLY A 305 -14.30 12.93 13.36
C GLY A 305 -13.66 12.33 12.12
N GLY A 306 -12.60 13.01 11.64
CA GLY A 306 -12.04 12.93 10.29
C GLY A 306 -11.42 11.59 9.85
N ALA A 307 -10.75 11.66 8.70
CA ALA A 307 -9.98 10.62 8.03
C ALA A 307 -9.09 9.79 8.96
N THR A 308 -9.53 8.60 9.35
CA THR A 308 -8.64 7.68 10.07
C THR A 308 -7.81 6.91 9.05
N LEU A 309 -6.52 7.24 8.92
CA LEU A 309 -5.61 6.53 8.01
C LEU A 309 -5.43 5.03 8.38
N LEU A 310 -5.75 4.68 9.64
CA LEU A 310 -5.56 3.36 10.24
C LEU A 310 -6.85 2.89 10.92
N GLY A 311 -7.90 2.71 10.12
CA GLY A 311 -9.25 2.40 10.62
C GLY A 311 -9.68 0.97 10.34
N ALA A 312 -10.26 0.32 11.35
CA ALA A 312 -10.82 -1.02 11.25
C ALA A 312 -12.13 -1.03 10.43
N VAL A 313 -12.86 0.09 10.47
CA VAL A 313 -14.21 0.20 9.90
C VAL A 313 -14.29 1.29 8.81
N LEU A 314 -13.59 2.41 9.00
CA LEU A 314 -13.56 3.50 8.02
C LEU A 314 -12.15 3.73 7.50
N PRO A 315 -11.98 3.95 6.19
CA PRO A 315 -10.72 4.32 5.60
C PRO A 315 -10.52 5.84 5.76
N GLY A 316 -9.31 6.33 5.48
CA GLY A 316 -9.03 7.77 5.51
C GLY A 316 -9.94 8.62 4.60
N THR A 317 -10.55 8.04 3.56
CA THR A 317 -11.42 8.81 2.65
C THR A 317 -12.83 9.07 3.19
N ARG A 318 -13.15 8.59 4.40
CA ARG A 318 -14.45 8.78 5.06
C ARG A 318 -14.27 9.31 6.47
N ALA A 319 -15.29 10.02 6.93
CA ALA A 319 -15.41 10.50 8.30
C ALA A 319 -16.85 10.33 8.78
N VAL A 320 -17.07 10.40 10.09
CA VAL A 320 -18.41 10.50 10.67
C VAL A 320 -18.63 11.92 11.16
N GLU A 321 -19.67 12.57 10.66
CA GLU A 321 -20.10 13.91 11.08
C GLU A 321 -21.56 13.92 11.55
N PHE A 322 -21.89 14.88 12.41
CA PHE A 322 -23.24 15.05 12.94
C PHE A 322 -24.02 16.09 12.14
N LEU A 323 -24.78 15.65 11.16
CA LEU A 323 -25.61 16.51 10.32
C LEU A 323 -27.03 16.58 10.92
N GLY A 324 -27.41 17.77 11.39
CA GLY A 324 -28.69 17.93 12.10
C GLY A 324 -28.79 17.08 13.38
N GLY A 325 -27.66 16.78 14.03
CA GLY A 325 -27.58 15.92 15.22
C GLY A 325 -27.59 14.41 14.92
N ILE A 326 -27.62 14.00 13.65
CA ILE A 326 -27.59 12.59 13.25
C ILE A 326 -26.19 12.27 12.73
N PRO A 327 -25.50 11.26 13.28
CA PRO A 327 -24.20 10.85 12.77
C PRO A 327 -24.34 10.19 11.39
N GLN A 328 -23.58 10.67 10.42
CA GLN A 328 -23.61 10.21 9.04
C GLN A 328 -22.20 10.12 8.47
N ILE A 329 -22.02 9.20 7.53
CA ILE A 329 -20.80 9.07 6.75
C ILE A 329 -20.69 10.26 5.80
N VAL A 330 -19.59 10.98 5.88
CA VAL A 330 -19.22 12.04 4.94
C VAL A 330 -17.91 11.69 4.23
N ARG A 331 -17.61 12.41 3.16
CA ARG A 331 -16.29 12.38 2.52
C ARG A 331 -15.35 13.25 3.36
N ALA A 332 -14.14 12.75 3.62
CA ALA A 332 -13.11 13.57 4.24
C ALA A 332 -12.46 14.50 3.20
N ASP A 333 -12.21 15.75 3.59
CA ASP A 333 -11.56 16.73 2.72
C ASP A 333 -10.05 16.47 2.63
N GLY A 334 -9.50 16.59 1.42
CA GLY A 334 -8.07 16.48 1.18
C GLY A 334 -7.30 17.79 1.51
N PRO A 335 -6.00 17.73 1.84
CA PRO A 335 -5.20 16.52 1.98
C PRO A 335 -5.58 15.73 3.24
N LEU A 336 -5.74 14.42 3.09
CA LEU A 336 -6.08 13.54 4.21
C LEU A 336 -4.93 13.51 5.22
N SER A 337 -5.26 13.79 6.48
CA SER A 337 -4.31 13.81 7.60
C SER A 337 -4.50 12.64 8.54
N TYR A 338 -3.47 12.31 9.31
CA TYR A 338 -3.62 11.43 10.46
C TYR A 338 -4.61 12.04 11.45
N HIS A 339 -5.49 11.20 12.01
CA HIS A 339 -6.40 11.60 13.07
C HIS A 339 -5.60 12.21 14.26
N PRO A 340 -6.12 13.24 14.98
CA PRO A 340 -5.42 13.86 16.11
C PRO A 340 -4.91 12.86 17.16
N LEU A 341 -5.65 11.77 17.42
CA LEU A 341 -5.19 10.68 18.29
C LEU A 341 -3.88 10.04 17.81
N GLN A 342 -3.73 9.84 16.50
CA GLN A 342 -2.50 9.30 15.92
C GLN A 342 -1.37 10.33 15.96
N GLN A 343 -1.67 11.61 15.72
CA GLN A 343 -0.67 12.68 15.85
C GLN A 343 -0.18 12.84 17.30
N TYR A 344 -1.04 12.66 18.30
CA TYR A 344 -0.63 12.55 19.70
C TYR A 344 0.33 11.38 19.92
N ARG A 345 0.02 10.19 19.39
CA ARG A 345 0.94 9.03 19.50
C ARG A 345 2.30 9.29 18.82
N MET A 346 2.30 10.00 17.70
CA MET A 346 3.52 10.48 17.03
C MET A 346 4.30 11.51 17.85
N GLY A 347 3.67 12.14 18.86
CA GLY A 347 4.24 13.22 19.66
C GLY A 347 4.12 14.59 19.02
N LEU A 348 3.28 14.72 18.00
CA LEU A 348 3.05 15.96 17.25
C LEU A 348 1.94 16.80 17.86
N LEU A 349 1.09 16.20 18.69
CA LEU A 349 0.08 16.88 19.49
C LEU A 349 0.29 16.56 20.97
N GLU A 350 0.09 17.58 21.80
CA GLU A 350 -0.05 17.41 23.24
C GLU A 350 -1.40 16.77 23.59
N VAL A 351 -1.49 16.12 24.75
CA VAL A 351 -2.70 15.40 25.15
C VAL A 351 -3.94 16.30 25.23
N ASP A 352 -3.77 17.57 25.64
CA ASP A 352 -4.85 18.56 25.74
C ASP A 352 -5.35 19.05 24.36
N ALA A 353 -4.58 18.80 23.30
CA ALA A 353 -4.97 19.08 21.93
C ALA A 353 -5.70 17.90 21.26
N VAL A 354 -5.80 16.74 21.93
CA VAL A 354 -6.60 15.61 21.46
C VAL A 354 -8.08 15.87 21.79
N PRO A 355 -8.96 15.99 20.79
CA PRO A 355 -10.38 16.16 21.05
C PRO A 355 -10.97 14.91 21.69
N ASP A 356 -12.05 15.09 22.46
CA ASP A 356 -12.89 13.98 22.88
C ASP A 356 -13.38 13.21 21.64
N VAL A 357 -13.26 11.89 21.68
CA VAL A 357 -13.63 10.99 20.57
C VAL A 357 -14.85 10.17 20.97
N ARG A 358 -15.87 10.13 20.10
CA ARG A 358 -17.04 9.26 20.26
C ARG A 358 -16.76 7.92 19.60
N VAL A 359 -16.69 6.87 20.41
CA VAL A 359 -16.53 5.48 19.95
C VAL A 359 -17.91 4.84 19.86
N PHE A 360 -18.32 4.45 18.66
CA PHE A 360 -19.65 3.88 18.42
C PHE A 360 -19.75 2.45 18.97
N ALA A 361 -20.89 2.06 19.53
CA ALA A 361 -21.08 0.71 20.07
C ALA A 361 -21.27 -0.35 18.97
N GLU A 362 -21.88 0.04 17.84
CA GLU A 362 -22.21 -0.87 16.74
C GLU A 362 -21.09 -0.88 15.69
N GLN A 363 -20.00 -1.58 15.96
CA GLN A 363 -18.81 -1.60 15.10
C GLN A 363 -19.00 -2.36 13.77
N SER A 364 -19.89 -3.36 13.73
CA SER A 364 -20.10 -4.25 12.56
C SER A 364 -21.15 -3.75 11.55
N GLN A 365 -21.59 -2.49 11.66
CA GLN A 365 -22.78 -1.98 10.95
C GLN A 365 -22.65 -1.85 9.43
N PHE A 366 -21.43 -1.89 8.87
CA PHE A 366 -21.20 -1.79 7.41
C PHE A 366 -20.84 -3.13 6.75
N GLY A 367 -20.67 -4.20 7.52
CA GLY A 367 -20.19 -5.51 7.04
C GLY A 367 -18.66 -5.55 6.89
N GLU A 368 -18.08 -6.72 7.11
CA GLU A 368 -16.61 -6.91 7.21
C GLU A 368 -15.85 -6.55 5.93
N ASN A 369 -16.51 -6.63 4.77
CA ASN A 369 -15.91 -6.35 3.45
C ASN A 369 -16.18 -4.93 2.93
N VAL A 370 -16.92 -4.09 3.65
CA VAL A 370 -17.18 -2.71 3.22
C VAL A 370 -16.15 -1.80 3.88
N SER A 371 -15.04 -1.60 3.18
CA SER A 371 -13.96 -0.72 3.64
C SER A 371 -14.23 0.76 3.41
N ALA A 372 -15.29 1.16 2.70
CA ALA A 372 -15.63 2.56 2.43
C ALA A 372 -17.15 2.78 2.22
N PRO A 373 -17.95 2.93 3.29
CA PRO A 373 -19.39 3.15 3.20
C PRO A 373 -19.77 4.35 2.32
N ALA A 374 -20.98 4.33 1.75
CA ALA A 374 -21.47 5.41 0.90
C ALA A 374 -21.71 6.70 1.71
N VAL A 375 -21.42 7.86 1.11
CA VAL A 375 -21.72 9.17 1.71
C VAL A 375 -23.23 9.29 1.96
N GLY A 376 -23.60 9.85 3.11
CA GLY A 376 -24.98 9.97 3.58
C GLY A 376 -25.52 8.74 4.31
N THR A 377 -24.73 7.65 4.39
CA THR A 377 -25.12 6.48 5.19
C THR A 377 -25.19 6.88 6.68
N ALA A 378 -26.32 6.62 7.33
CA ALA A 378 -26.48 6.87 8.75
C ALA A 378 -25.62 5.91 9.59
N VAL A 379 -24.96 6.45 10.60
CA VAL A 379 -24.24 5.65 11.60
C VAL A 379 -25.21 5.28 12.72
N LYS A 380 -25.27 4.00 13.05
CA LYS A 380 -26.18 3.42 14.04
C LYS A 380 -25.49 3.19 15.37
N GLY A 381 -26.32 2.97 16.39
CA GLY A 381 -25.90 2.64 17.74
C GLY A 381 -25.67 3.87 18.63
N SER A 382 -25.61 3.61 19.93
CA SER A 382 -25.08 4.58 20.91
C SER A 382 -23.57 4.72 20.75
N TRP A 383 -22.97 5.70 21.42
CA TRP A 383 -21.53 5.88 21.49
C TRP A 383 -21.09 6.17 22.93
N GLN A 384 -19.82 5.89 23.21
CA GLN A 384 -19.12 6.33 24.42
C GLN A 384 -18.16 7.45 24.07
N THR A 385 -18.01 8.43 24.95
CA THR A 385 -17.02 9.49 24.76
C THR A 385 -15.75 9.09 25.50
N VAL A 386 -14.62 9.13 24.81
CA VAL A 386 -13.28 8.89 25.36
C VAL A 386 -12.51 10.19 25.26
N GLY A 387 -12.09 10.73 26.40
CA GLY A 387 -11.28 11.95 26.48
C GLY A 387 -9.83 11.69 26.85
N ALA A 388 -9.05 12.78 26.87
CA ALA A 388 -7.64 12.79 27.29
C ALA A 388 -7.40 12.07 28.64
N ASN A 389 -8.27 12.30 29.63
CA ASN A 389 -8.13 11.69 30.95
C ASN A 389 -8.29 10.16 30.91
N ASP A 390 -9.19 9.65 30.07
CA ASP A 390 -9.39 8.20 29.93
C ASP A 390 -8.18 7.54 29.26
N LEU A 391 -7.61 8.22 28.26
CA LEU A 391 -6.35 7.80 27.62
C LEU A 391 -5.20 7.74 28.62
N LEU A 392 -5.00 8.81 29.40
CA LEU A 392 -3.96 8.87 30.43
C LEU A 392 -4.17 7.84 31.54
N ALA A 393 -5.42 7.63 31.97
CA ALA A 393 -5.74 6.63 32.98
C ALA A 393 -5.47 5.20 32.50
N SER A 394 -5.69 4.91 31.22
CA SER A 394 -5.49 3.57 30.67
C SER A 394 -4.06 3.30 30.19
N LEU A 395 -3.36 4.30 29.64
CA LEU A 395 -2.08 4.13 28.94
C LEU A 395 -0.90 4.81 29.65
N GLY A 396 -1.17 5.70 30.60
CA GLY A 396 -0.17 6.61 31.13
C GLY A 396 0.14 7.77 30.18
N THR A 397 1.00 8.67 30.62
CA THR A 397 1.51 9.77 29.79
C THR A 397 2.39 9.22 28.67
N ARG A 398 2.25 9.77 27.47
CA ARG A 398 3.18 9.49 26.37
C ARG A 398 4.58 10.00 26.73
N ASP A 399 5.57 9.12 26.64
CA ASP A 399 6.98 9.46 26.77
C ASP A 399 7.81 8.73 25.71
N GLY A 400 8.87 9.38 25.22
CA GLY A 400 9.70 8.89 24.13
C GLY A 400 9.99 9.94 23.05
N PRO A 401 10.76 9.57 22.02
CA PRO A 401 11.20 10.50 20.98
C PRO A 401 10.04 11.14 20.20
N VAL A 402 10.27 12.37 19.75
CA VAL A 402 9.45 13.07 18.77
C VAL A 402 10.34 13.34 17.56
N PHE A 403 9.85 13.00 16.37
CA PHE A 403 10.63 13.10 15.14
C PHE A 403 10.17 14.28 14.30
N GLU A 404 11.10 15.11 13.85
CA GLU A 404 10.84 16.12 12.82
C GLU A 404 11.14 15.56 11.42
N SER A 405 11.95 14.51 11.34
CA SER A 405 12.32 13.81 10.12
C SER A 405 12.37 12.31 10.36
N TRP A 406 11.94 11.54 9.35
CA TRP A 406 11.96 10.08 9.31
C TRP A 406 12.74 9.61 8.08
N ARG A 407 13.87 8.94 8.26
CA ARG A 407 14.70 8.43 7.16
C ARG A 407 14.23 7.04 6.77
N GLN A 408 13.87 6.90 5.50
CA GLN A 408 13.40 5.65 4.92
C GLN A 408 14.23 5.30 3.69
N ALA A 409 14.92 4.16 3.73
CA ALA A 409 15.61 3.62 2.57
C ALA A 409 14.66 2.74 1.76
N PHE A 410 14.52 3.00 0.46
CA PHE A 410 13.83 2.09 -0.45
C PHE A 410 14.83 1.11 -1.05
N VAL A 411 14.55 -0.18 -0.87
CA VAL A 411 15.45 -1.28 -1.23
C VAL A 411 14.74 -2.26 -2.16
N VAL A 412 15.08 -2.20 -3.44
CA VAL A 412 14.60 -3.16 -4.45
C VAL A 412 15.34 -4.47 -4.27
N VAL A 413 14.62 -5.56 -4.06
CA VAL A 413 15.19 -6.90 -3.91
C VAL A 413 14.87 -7.75 -5.13
N SER A 414 15.90 -8.36 -5.72
CA SER A 414 15.81 -9.02 -7.02
C SER A 414 16.71 -10.26 -7.10
N GLY A 415 16.50 -11.10 -8.13
CA GLY A 415 17.37 -12.25 -8.41
C GLY A 415 18.63 -11.90 -9.22
N GLN A 416 18.68 -10.70 -9.78
CA GLN A 416 19.81 -10.10 -10.50
C GLN A 416 19.69 -8.58 -10.45
N LEU A 417 20.78 -7.84 -10.71
CA LEU A 417 20.69 -6.39 -10.75
C LEU A 417 19.65 -5.94 -11.76
N VAL A 418 18.78 -5.03 -11.34
CA VAL A 418 17.70 -4.52 -12.19
C VAL A 418 18.27 -3.60 -13.28
N SER A 419 17.53 -3.45 -14.36
CA SER A 419 17.92 -2.59 -15.49
C SER A 419 17.94 -1.10 -15.10
N GLN A 420 18.58 -0.27 -15.94
CA GLN A 420 18.55 1.18 -15.78
C GLN A 420 17.12 1.72 -15.72
N ARG A 421 16.23 1.24 -16.60
CA ARG A 421 14.81 1.63 -16.63
C ARG A 421 14.08 1.30 -15.32
N GLU A 422 14.35 0.14 -14.74
CA GLU A 422 13.81 -0.23 -13.43
C GLU A 422 14.37 0.67 -12.33
N MET A 423 15.67 0.97 -12.34
CA MET A 423 16.27 1.90 -11.39
C MET A 423 15.63 3.29 -11.47
N ASP A 424 15.39 3.82 -12.66
CA ASP A 424 14.74 5.12 -12.87
C ASP A 424 13.32 5.13 -12.28
N TYR A 425 12.55 4.08 -12.54
CA TYR A 425 11.22 3.89 -11.96
C TYR A 425 11.24 3.86 -10.43
N PHE A 426 12.06 3.00 -9.82
CA PHE A 426 12.08 2.89 -8.37
C PHE A 426 12.66 4.14 -7.71
N ASN A 427 13.67 4.78 -8.32
CA ASN A 427 14.27 6.01 -7.82
C ASN A 427 13.26 7.17 -7.85
N PHE A 428 12.47 7.28 -8.92
CA PHE A 428 11.42 8.29 -9.04
C PHE A 428 10.40 8.18 -7.91
N TYR A 429 9.81 6.99 -7.71
CA TYR A 429 8.79 6.80 -6.67
C TYR A 429 9.38 6.88 -5.25
N ALA A 430 10.62 6.42 -5.02
CA ALA A 430 11.31 6.61 -3.75
C ALA A 430 11.63 8.09 -3.46
N ARG A 431 11.95 8.89 -4.49
CA ARG A 431 12.07 10.35 -4.34
C ARG A 431 10.73 10.98 -4.04
N ARG A 432 9.67 10.58 -4.75
CA ARG A 432 8.29 11.07 -4.58
C ARG A 432 7.75 10.80 -3.18
N ALA A 433 8.09 9.67 -2.55
CA ALA A 433 7.74 9.39 -1.16
C ALA A 433 8.29 10.43 -0.16
N GLY A 434 9.44 11.05 -0.47
CA GLY A 434 10.11 12.04 0.38
C GLY A 434 9.75 13.50 0.11
N THR A 435 8.89 13.80 -0.86
CA THR A 435 8.49 15.19 -1.14
C THR A 435 7.53 15.70 -0.07
N ALA A 436 7.64 16.97 0.30
CA ALA A 436 6.79 17.57 1.34
C ALA A 436 5.41 18.02 0.84
N SER A 437 5.18 18.04 -0.47
CA SER A 437 3.92 18.42 -1.12
C SER A 437 3.96 18.01 -2.60
N GLY A 438 2.86 18.22 -3.32
CA GLY A 438 2.80 18.00 -4.77
C GLY A 438 2.68 16.53 -5.19
N THR A 439 2.24 15.69 -4.26
CA THR A 439 2.09 14.24 -4.48
C THR A 439 0.70 13.71 -4.17
N ARG A 440 -0.31 14.59 -4.13
CA ARG A 440 -1.67 14.20 -3.76
C ARG A 440 -2.24 13.10 -4.68
N SER A 441 -2.85 12.10 -4.07
CA SER A 441 -3.58 11.05 -4.76
C SER A 441 -4.95 11.52 -5.26
N LEU A 442 -5.54 10.77 -6.19
CA LEU A 442 -6.92 10.98 -6.66
C LEU A 442 -7.91 11.11 -5.49
N ASP A 443 -7.74 10.27 -4.47
CA ASP A 443 -8.60 10.23 -3.29
C ASP A 443 -8.23 11.24 -2.20
N GLY A 444 -7.24 12.11 -2.46
CA GLY A 444 -6.88 13.22 -1.58
C GLY A 444 -5.81 12.90 -0.52
N PHE A 445 -5.18 11.73 -0.56
CA PHE A 445 -4.03 11.43 0.30
C PHE A 445 -2.84 12.29 -0.13
N GLY A 446 -2.32 13.11 0.78
CA GLY A 446 -1.16 13.96 0.53
C GLY A 446 0.17 13.24 0.72
N SER A 447 1.25 14.02 0.70
CA SER A 447 2.55 13.56 1.23
C SER A 447 2.47 13.28 2.74
N PHE A 448 3.46 12.58 3.29
CA PHE A 448 3.56 12.38 4.75
C PHE A 448 3.69 13.70 5.53
N ALA A 449 4.32 14.71 4.93
CA ALA A 449 4.37 16.04 5.51
C ALA A 449 2.96 16.67 5.58
N GLU A 450 2.18 16.61 4.50
CA GLU A 450 0.79 17.09 4.53
C GLU A 450 -0.06 16.29 5.53
N ALA A 451 0.13 14.97 5.60
CA ALA A 451 -0.62 14.10 6.50
C ALA A 451 -0.36 14.38 8.00
N THR A 452 0.80 14.96 8.32
CA THR A 452 1.21 15.35 9.68
C THR A 452 1.09 16.86 9.93
N GLY A 453 0.41 17.61 9.06
CA GLY A 453 0.28 19.06 9.19
C GLY A 453 1.61 19.83 9.02
N GLY A 454 2.61 19.20 8.42
CA GLY A 454 3.95 19.74 8.18
C GLY A 454 4.95 19.48 9.31
N ALA A 455 4.54 18.80 10.38
CA ALA A 455 5.37 18.61 11.57
C ALA A 455 6.46 17.53 11.40
N MET A 456 6.27 16.56 10.50
CA MET A 456 7.26 15.52 10.22
C MET A 456 7.47 15.35 8.71
N ARG A 457 8.69 15.03 8.28
CA ARG A 457 9.05 14.80 6.87
C ARG A 457 9.74 13.47 6.65
N ILE A 458 9.59 12.89 5.46
CA ILE A 458 10.37 11.70 5.08
C ILE A 458 11.63 12.14 4.32
N ALA A 459 12.76 11.56 4.68
CA ALA A 459 14.01 11.69 3.95
C ALA A 459 14.40 10.35 3.31
N THR A 460 14.53 10.32 1.99
CA THR A 460 14.77 9.08 1.23
C THR A 460 16.14 9.00 0.56
N ALA A 461 17.02 9.96 0.85
CA ALA A 461 18.35 9.99 0.24
C ALA A 461 19.19 8.78 0.67
N VAL A 462 19.85 8.14 -0.30
CA VAL A 462 20.78 7.03 -0.06
C VAL A 462 22.12 7.55 0.48
N LEU A 463 22.55 6.97 1.60
CA LEU A 463 23.79 7.29 2.32
C LEU A 463 24.78 6.10 2.26
N PRO A 464 25.66 6.02 1.26
CA PRO A 464 26.70 4.99 1.19
C PRO A 464 27.75 5.16 2.30
N LEU A 465 28.42 4.07 2.72
CA LEU A 465 29.47 4.09 3.76
C LEU A 465 30.78 4.77 3.34
N THR A 466 30.98 5.00 2.04
CA THR A 466 32.18 5.65 1.51
C THR A 466 31.84 7.05 1.04
N ASP A 467 32.79 7.99 1.15
CA ASP A 467 32.68 9.37 0.61
C ASP A 467 32.49 9.32 -0.91
N VAL A 468 31.24 9.14 -1.30
CA VAL A 468 30.79 9.11 -2.68
C VAL A 468 29.89 10.32 -2.87
N PRO A 469 30.11 11.11 -3.93
CA PRO A 469 29.24 12.24 -4.23
C PRO A 469 27.78 11.81 -4.24
N GLN A 470 26.92 12.58 -3.56
CA GLN A 470 25.49 12.37 -3.67
C GLN A 470 25.07 12.53 -5.13
N MET A 471 24.25 11.59 -5.61
CA MET A 471 23.75 11.65 -6.97
C MET A 471 22.76 12.82 -7.10
N PRO A 472 22.75 13.53 -8.24
CA PRO A 472 21.79 14.60 -8.46
C PRO A 472 20.36 14.08 -8.31
N VAL A 473 19.52 14.98 -7.83
CA VAL A 473 18.14 14.70 -7.45
C VAL A 473 17.23 15.34 -8.48
N GLY A 474 16.48 14.53 -9.21
CA GLY A 474 15.38 15.01 -10.05
C GLY A 474 14.21 15.48 -9.20
N ASP A 475 13.42 16.43 -9.71
CA ASP A 475 12.15 16.78 -9.07
C ASP A 475 11.14 15.64 -9.27
N ALA A 476 10.37 15.36 -8.22
CA ALA A 476 9.31 14.34 -8.23
C ALA A 476 7.96 14.88 -7.71
N ALA A 477 7.92 16.16 -7.31
CA ALA A 477 6.69 16.87 -7.01
C ALA A 477 6.08 17.41 -8.31
N ASP A 478 4.74 17.39 -8.41
CA ASP A 478 3.99 18.03 -9.50
C ASP A 478 4.47 17.65 -10.92
N VAL A 479 4.94 16.41 -11.06
CA VAL A 479 5.52 15.89 -12.30
C VAL A 479 4.41 15.87 -13.37
N PRO A 480 4.62 16.47 -14.54
CA PRO A 480 3.63 16.45 -15.61
C PRO A 480 3.42 15.02 -16.11
N PHE A 481 2.24 14.74 -16.65
CA PHE A 481 2.01 13.53 -17.44
C PHE A 481 2.71 13.67 -18.79
N GLY A 482 3.46 12.65 -19.20
CA GLY A 482 4.13 12.59 -20.48
C GLY A 482 3.17 12.64 -21.66
N THR A 483 3.71 12.93 -22.84
CA THR A 483 2.93 13.13 -24.08
C THR A 483 2.17 11.89 -24.54
N ARG A 484 2.56 10.71 -24.06
CA ARG A 484 1.98 9.40 -24.42
C ARG A 484 1.44 8.62 -23.23
N ASP A 485 1.20 9.29 -22.10
CA ASP A 485 0.67 8.64 -20.90
C ASP A 485 -0.81 8.28 -21.03
N TRP A 486 -1.47 8.80 -22.05
CA TRP A 486 -2.91 8.69 -22.24
C TRP A 486 -3.20 7.68 -23.34
N ARG A 487 -4.15 6.77 -23.09
CA ARG A 487 -4.56 5.73 -24.05
C ARG A 487 -4.87 6.34 -25.42
N GLY A 488 -4.02 6.06 -26.41
CA GLY A 488 -4.17 6.46 -27.81
C GLY A 488 -4.22 7.97 -28.09
N LEU A 489 -3.91 8.81 -27.09
CA LEU A 489 -3.77 10.26 -27.25
C LEU A 489 -2.29 10.62 -27.18
N VAL A 490 -1.80 11.28 -28.21
CA VAL A 490 -0.41 11.76 -28.29
C VAL A 490 -0.43 13.27 -28.29
N PHE A 491 -0.09 13.89 -27.17
CA PHE A 491 -0.02 15.34 -27.05
C PHE A 491 1.31 15.88 -27.56
N ASP A 492 1.32 17.10 -28.12
CA ASP A 492 2.55 17.75 -28.59
C ASP A 492 3.49 18.14 -27.44
N ARG A 493 2.94 18.25 -26.22
CA ARG A 493 3.66 18.63 -25.00
C ARG A 493 3.12 17.88 -23.77
N PRO A 494 3.94 17.65 -22.73
CA PRO A 494 3.48 17.05 -21.48
C PRO A 494 2.29 17.82 -20.88
N PHE A 495 1.35 17.09 -20.28
CA PHE A 495 0.20 17.67 -19.58
C PHE A 495 0.59 17.97 -18.13
N PRO A 496 0.50 19.23 -17.66
CA PRO A 496 0.86 19.56 -16.29
C PRO A 496 -0.09 18.87 -15.29
N SER A 497 0.45 18.29 -14.22
CA SER A 497 -0.36 17.68 -13.15
C SER A 497 -0.92 18.72 -12.17
N VAL A 498 -0.41 19.95 -12.23
CA VAL A 498 -0.91 21.10 -11.46
C VAL A 498 -1.27 22.25 -12.40
N LEU A 499 -2.42 22.86 -12.15
CA LEU A 499 -2.94 24.00 -12.88
C LEU A 499 -3.23 25.14 -11.91
N ASP A 500 -2.67 26.31 -12.18
CA ASP A 500 -2.99 27.51 -11.41
C ASP A 500 -4.46 27.90 -11.63
N ALA A 501 -5.12 28.37 -10.56
CA ALA A 501 -6.48 28.85 -10.67
C ALA A 501 -6.57 30.02 -11.65
N GLY A 502 -7.53 29.95 -12.59
CA GLY A 502 -7.69 30.97 -13.64
C GLY A 502 -6.72 30.83 -14.82
N SER A 503 -5.82 29.84 -14.81
CA SER A 503 -4.98 29.54 -15.97
C SER A 503 -5.81 28.94 -17.11
N THR A 504 -5.32 29.13 -18.35
CA THR A 504 -5.86 28.49 -19.54
C THR A 504 -4.80 27.54 -20.09
N VAL A 505 -5.18 26.29 -20.36
CA VAL A 505 -4.32 25.31 -21.01
C VAL A 505 -4.87 24.98 -22.38
N ALA A 506 -4.05 25.17 -23.41
CA ALA A 506 -4.29 24.66 -24.75
C ALA A 506 -3.60 23.31 -24.91
N LEU A 507 -4.34 22.31 -25.39
CA LEU A 507 -3.84 21.00 -25.74
C LEU A 507 -3.94 20.81 -27.24
N THR A 508 -2.85 20.37 -27.84
CA THR A 508 -2.76 19.97 -29.24
C THR A 508 -2.07 18.61 -29.30
N GLY A 509 -2.38 17.83 -30.33
CA GLY A 509 -1.89 16.47 -30.46
C GLY A 509 -2.59 15.70 -31.56
N SER A 510 -2.40 14.40 -31.56
CA SER A 510 -2.99 13.45 -32.51
C SER A 510 -3.59 12.25 -31.80
N LEU A 511 -4.49 11.56 -32.51
CA LEU A 511 -4.92 10.22 -32.14
C LEU A 511 -3.96 9.20 -32.76
N ASP A 512 -3.47 8.28 -31.93
CA ASP A 512 -2.77 7.10 -32.41
C ASP A 512 -3.81 6.05 -32.84
N GLN A 513 -3.94 5.85 -34.15
CA GLN A 513 -4.93 4.94 -34.73
C GLN A 513 -4.56 3.47 -34.57
N ASP A 514 -3.31 3.15 -34.23
CA ASP A 514 -2.91 1.77 -33.94
C ASP A 514 -3.43 1.37 -32.55
N THR A 515 -3.38 2.31 -31.60
CA THR A 515 -3.86 2.11 -30.22
C THR A 515 -5.37 2.36 -30.05
N LEU A 516 -5.93 3.32 -30.79
CA LEU A 516 -7.36 3.66 -30.81
C LEU A 516 -7.86 3.63 -32.27
N PRO A 517 -8.14 2.43 -32.83
CA PRO A 517 -8.63 2.32 -34.19
C PRO A 517 -10.09 2.78 -34.29
N GLY A 518 -10.37 3.65 -35.26
CA GLY A 518 -11.74 4.09 -35.58
C GLY A 518 -11.85 5.56 -35.96
N SER A 519 -13.10 5.98 -36.16
CA SER A 519 -13.44 7.38 -36.44
C SER A 519 -14.08 7.99 -35.20
N TYR A 520 -13.35 8.88 -34.55
CA TYR A 520 -13.83 9.59 -33.37
C TYR A 520 -14.25 11.00 -33.76
N ARG A 521 -15.42 11.41 -33.30
CA ARG A 521 -15.97 12.76 -33.57
C ARG A 521 -15.71 13.73 -32.43
N PHE A 522 -15.51 13.20 -31.22
CA PHE A 522 -15.36 14.00 -30.01
C PHE A 522 -14.28 13.42 -29.11
N LEU A 523 -13.55 14.32 -28.47
CA LEU A 523 -12.73 14.03 -27.29
C LEU A 523 -13.46 14.62 -26.07
N ILE A 524 -13.65 13.81 -25.03
CA ILE A 524 -14.24 14.23 -23.76
C ILE A 524 -13.15 14.13 -22.68
N LEU A 525 -12.82 15.26 -22.08
CA LEU A 525 -11.90 15.36 -20.95
C LEU A 525 -12.69 15.67 -19.68
N ARG A 526 -12.45 14.88 -18.62
CA ARG A 526 -13.02 15.11 -17.30
C ARG A 526 -11.89 15.48 -16.34
N LEU A 527 -11.98 16.67 -15.76
CA LEU A 527 -10.95 17.29 -14.92
C LEU A 527 -11.55 17.51 -13.53
N GLY A 528 -11.15 16.70 -12.55
CA GLY A 528 -11.52 16.88 -11.15
C GLY A 528 -10.34 17.38 -10.35
N ARG A 529 -10.58 18.11 -9.25
CA ARG A 529 -9.52 18.36 -8.28
C ARG A 529 -9.26 17.09 -7.48
N TYR A 530 -8.01 16.89 -7.07
CA TYR A 530 -7.62 15.80 -6.17
C TYR A 530 -8.46 15.84 -4.88
N GLY A 531 -9.04 14.70 -4.51
CA GLY A 531 -9.91 14.56 -3.34
C GLY A 531 -11.40 14.90 -3.57
N GLU A 532 -11.74 15.66 -4.62
CA GLU A 532 -13.14 16.03 -4.90
C GLU A 532 -13.94 14.83 -5.46
N PRO A 533 -15.26 14.76 -5.19
CA PRO A 533 -16.16 13.82 -5.84
C PRO A 533 -16.04 13.91 -7.36
N THR A 534 -16.08 12.76 -8.06
CA THR A 534 -16.04 12.77 -9.53
C THR A 534 -17.20 13.58 -10.12
N SER A 535 -18.36 13.64 -9.45
CA SER A 535 -19.51 14.48 -9.84
C SER A 535 -19.16 15.96 -10.04
N ASP A 536 -18.11 16.44 -9.37
CA ASP A 536 -17.74 17.85 -9.34
C ASP A 536 -16.69 18.18 -10.42
N ALA A 537 -16.21 17.16 -11.14
CA ALA A 537 -15.24 17.31 -12.20
C ALA A 537 -15.82 18.08 -13.40
N LEU A 538 -15.05 19.05 -13.89
CA LEU A 538 -15.32 19.78 -15.13
C LEU A 538 -15.27 18.81 -16.32
N THR A 539 -16.31 18.80 -17.13
CA THR A 539 -16.34 18.02 -18.37
C THR A 539 -16.19 18.96 -19.56
N VAL A 540 -15.15 18.76 -20.36
CA VAL A 540 -14.87 19.48 -21.60
C VAL A 540 -15.05 18.52 -22.76
N GLN A 541 -15.90 18.89 -23.73
CA GLN A 541 -16.06 18.15 -24.97
C GLN A 541 -15.56 19.00 -26.14
N THR A 542 -14.65 18.47 -26.94
CA THR A 542 -14.18 19.11 -28.18
C THR A 542 -14.40 18.19 -29.38
N THR A 543 -14.60 18.78 -30.56
CA THR A 543 -14.55 18.05 -31.83
C THR A 543 -13.10 17.83 -32.23
N ILE A 544 -12.82 16.68 -32.84
CA ILE A 544 -11.51 16.22 -33.32
C ILE A 544 -11.56 15.92 -34.81
#